data_AF-A0A921ZPN5-F1
#
_entry.id   AF-A0A921ZPN5-F1
#
_cell.length_a   1.000
_cell.length_b   1.000
_cell.length_c   1.000
_cell.angle_alpha   90.00
_cell.angle_beta   90.00
_cell.angle_gamma   90.00
#
_symmetry.space_group_name_H-M   'P 1'
#
loop_
_entity.id
_entity.type
_entity.pdbx_description
1 polymer ?
#
loop_
_entity_poly.entity_id
_entity_poly.type
_entity_poly.pdbx_seq_one_letter_code
_entity_poly.pdbx_strand_id
1 'polypeptide(L)'
;MIIGFWMLYFILPFILCQEDFTYSPDDFKCSLPDVTTQDKNLDIKRFRSDFSKISEVKFPGLIGPLNERLICKIKCIDGNWVGPLCSSTPDGRFQPILRECLYRQVQPLLAISFKNSSIEKETNFPHASVVTARCKHFGLYKIKGENTIRCENGEWTPKWPECVPTSVITNFTGDAPPTITYTVVSGSAVVEPSGDLYVHVDTTLRLDCMTLKSLGTPEWTWTQGMDQHIAAWSTDEGEKDTHFRLTLSKMSARHSDTYTCTSPGGHTNTVVIKVRQFAHQSCRHHLDFASSLRARSWATRHTSAASPDTTSAARPCSLVWGMVVGPVSPLPVLRLLAPH
;
A
#
# COMPACT_ATOMS: atom_id res chain seq x y z
N MET A 1 43.62 45.37 69.90
CA MET A 1 43.70 44.02 70.50
C MET A 1 42.67 43.15 69.78
N ILE A 2 43.18 42.14 69.09
CA ILE A 2 42.49 41.18 68.21
C ILE A 2 41.64 40.24 69.05
N ILE A 3 40.37 39.97 68.70
CA ILE A 3 39.79 38.61 68.73
C ILE A 3 38.75 38.52 67.59
N GLY A 4 38.98 37.59 66.67
CA GLY A 4 38.21 37.39 65.44
C GLY A 4 36.92 36.60 65.62
N PHE A 5 35.96 36.93 64.76
CA PHE A 5 34.70 36.25 64.53
C PHE A 5 34.92 34.82 64.00
N TRP A 6 34.34 33.83 64.66
CA TRP A 6 34.28 32.45 64.19
C TRP A 6 33.23 32.30 63.09
N MET A 7 33.63 31.76 61.94
CA MET A 7 32.74 31.40 60.83
C MET A 7 32.75 29.88 60.62
N LEU A 8 31.53 29.32 60.60
CA LEU A 8 31.02 28.20 59.80
C LEU A 8 31.65 26.80 59.91
N TYR A 9 30.80 25.80 60.19
CA TYR A 9 30.13 24.99 59.16
C TYR A 9 29.13 24.04 59.83
N PHE A 10 27.82 24.29 59.66
CA PHE A 10 26.79 23.29 59.93
C PHE A 10 26.46 22.60 58.61
N ILE A 11 26.83 21.32 58.50
CA ILE A 11 26.51 20.46 57.37
C ILE A 11 25.03 20.06 57.52
N LEU A 12 24.17 20.58 56.63
CA LEU A 12 22.82 20.06 56.43
C LEU A 12 22.91 18.72 55.67
N PRO A 13 22.30 17.63 56.15
CA PRO A 13 22.23 16.41 55.37
C PRO A 13 21.22 16.63 54.25
N PHE A 14 21.71 16.65 53.01
CA PHE A 14 20.89 16.41 51.83
C PHE A 14 20.33 14.98 51.95
N ILE A 15 19.04 14.86 52.29
CA ILE A 15 18.30 13.62 52.07
C ILE A 15 18.03 13.55 50.57
N LEU A 16 18.94 12.90 49.85
CA LEU A 16 18.67 12.34 48.54
C LEU A 16 17.65 11.21 48.74
N CYS A 17 16.37 11.47 48.43
CA CYS A 17 15.44 10.39 48.15
C CYS A 17 15.91 9.70 46.87
N GLN A 18 16.74 8.68 47.03
CA GLN A 18 16.94 7.68 46.01
C GLN A 18 15.73 6.75 46.09
N GLU A 19 14.87 6.79 45.07
CA GLU A 19 13.89 5.72 44.85
C GLU A 19 14.68 4.46 44.43
N ASP A 20 15.19 3.73 45.41
CA ASP A 20 15.64 2.36 45.22
C ASP A 20 14.39 1.50 44.99
N PHE A 21 14.01 1.30 43.72
CA PHE A 21 13.13 0.21 43.33
C PHE A 21 13.84 -1.11 43.61
N THR A 22 13.67 -1.61 44.84
CA THR A 22 14.09 -2.95 45.25
C THR A 22 13.11 -3.96 44.64
N TYR A 23 13.44 -4.47 43.45
CA TYR A 23 12.73 -5.60 42.87
C TYR A 23 13.03 -6.86 43.70
N SER A 24 11.97 -7.54 44.13
CA SER A 24 12.05 -8.78 44.89
C SER A 24 12.48 -9.95 43.97
N PRO A 25 13.28 -10.91 44.46
CA PRO A 25 13.79 -12.02 43.65
C PRO A 25 12.71 -13.01 43.17
N ASP A 26 11.45 -12.85 43.58
CA ASP A 26 10.29 -13.66 43.17
C ASP A 26 9.46 -13.06 42.00
N ASP A 27 9.85 -11.89 41.47
CA ASP A 27 8.89 -10.99 40.82
C ASP A 27 8.46 -11.33 39.38
N PHE A 28 9.09 -12.27 38.68
CA PHE A 28 8.72 -12.58 37.28
C PHE A 28 8.71 -14.08 36.96
N LYS A 29 7.75 -14.81 37.54
CA LYS A 29 7.51 -16.27 37.35
C LYS A 29 6.78 -16.64 36.05
N CYS A 30 6.91 -15.88 34.96
CA CYS A 30 6.27 -16.30 33.71
C CYS A 30 7.00 -17.51 33.10
N SER A 31 6.25 -18.55 32.75
CA SER A 31 6.74 -19.65 31.92
C SER A 31 7.12 -19.14 30.53
N LEU A 32 8.00 -19.84 29.79
CA LEU A 32 8.29 -19.43 28.40
C LEU A 32 6.99 -19.31 27.60
N PRO A 33 6.79 -18.21 26.85
CA PRO A 33 5.68 -18.12 25.91
C PRO A 33 5.83 -19.23 24.86
N ASP A 34 4.71 -19.71 24.32
CA ASP A 34 4.72 -20.69 23.23
C ASP A 34 5.25 -20.01 21.95
N VAL A 35 6.55 -20.15 21.69
CA VAL A 35 7.24 -19.52 20.56
C VAL A 35 7.79 -20.60 19.64
N THR A 36 7.33 -20.62 18.40
CA THR A 36 7.92 -21.44 17.35
C THR A 36 9.06 -20.67 16.67
N THR A 37 10.31 -21.13 16.83
CA THR A 37 11.46 -20.56 16.12
C THR A 37 11.68 -21.29 14.80
N GLN A 38 11.85 -20.56 13.69
CA GLN A 38 12.21 -21.18 12.39
C GLN A 38 13.67 -21.64 12.33
N ASP A 39 14.50 -21.22 13.28
CA ASP A 39 15.93 -21.55 13.34
C ASP A 39 16.16 -22.88 14.08
N LYS A 40 16.65 -23.88 13.37
CA LYS A 40 16.87 -25.25 13.89
C LYS A 40 18.09 -25.36 14.82
N ASN A 41 18.95 -24.35 14.84
CA ASN A 41 20.17 -24.32 15.64
C ASN A 41 20.08 -23.46 16.92
N LEU A 42 18.91 -22.91 17.24
CA LEU A 42 18.72 -22.19 18.50
C LEU A 42 18.66 -23.20 19.67
N ASP A 43 19.64 -23.14 20.58
CA ASP A 43 19.65 -23.98 21.79
C ASP A 43 18.64 -23.46 22.82
N ILE A 44 17.37 -23.87 22.65
CA ILE A 44 16.23 -23.51 23.51
C ILE A 44 16.51 -23.83 25.00
N LYS A 45 17.39 -24.80 25.33
CA LYS A 45 17.71 -25.12 26.74
C LYS A 45 18.56 -24.04 27.41
N ARG A 46 19.47 -23.39 26.68
CA ARG A 46 20.24 -22.24 27.19
C ARG A 46 19.38 -20.98 27.34
N PHE A 47 18.37 -20.81 26.49
CA PHE A 47 17.39 -19.72 26.61
C PHE A 47 16.42 -19.92 27.79
N ARG A 48 16.23 -21.15 28.29
CA ARG A 48 15.26 -21.49 29.35
C ARG A 48 15.60 -20.98 30.75
N SER A 49 16.87 -20.75 31.09
CA SER A 49 17.27 -20.35 32.45
C SER A 49 17.14 -18.85 32.73
N ASP A 50 16.96 -18.01 31.70
CA ASP A 50 16.99 -16.55 31.83
C ASP A 50 15.60 -15.89 31.89
N PHE A 51 14.51 -16.60 31.55
CA PHE A 51 13.16 -16.01 31.52
C PHE A 51 12.54 -15.74 32.88
N SER A 52 13.04 -16.33 33.97
CA SER A 52 12.57 -16.03 35.33
C SER A 52 12.89 -14.60 35.79
N LYS A 53 13.71 -13.85 35.02
CA LYS A 53 14.05 -12.45 35.27
C LYS A 53 13.55 -11.51 34.16
N ILE A 54 12.89 -12.04 33.12
CA ILE A 54 12.46 -11.25 31.96
C ILE A 54 11.00 -10.84 32.15
N SER A 55 10.78 -9.53 32.28
CA SER A 55 9.44 -8.94 32.43
C SER A 55 8.86 -8.37 31.14
N GLU A 56 9.69 -8.13 30.11
CA GLU A 56 9.26 -7.62 28.80
C GLU A 56 10.10 -8.24 27.67
N VAL A 57 9.44 -8.66 26.60
CA VAL A 57 10.10 -9.14 25.36
C VAL A 57 9.62 -8.27 24.20
N LYS A 58 10.56 -7.68 23.45
CA LYS A 58 10.29 -6.95 22.21
C LYS A 58 10.69 -7.77 20.99
N PHE A 59 9.89 -7.73 19.93
CA PHE A 59 10.15 -8.48 18.70
C PHE A 59 9.51 -7.78 17.48
N PRO A 60 10.05 -7.99 16.27
CA PRO A 60 9.43 -7.52 15.04
C PRO A 60 8.22 -8.40 14.67
N GLY A 61 7.08 -7.77 14.43
CA GLY A 61 5.86 -8.40 13.93
C GLY A 61 5.55 -8.00 12.49
N LEU A 62 4.99 -8.92 11.70
CA LEU A 62 4.38 -8.61 10.39
C LEU A 62 2.87 -8.72 10.46
N ILE A 63 2.17 -7.74 9.88
CA ILE A 63 0.71 -7.73 9.82
C ILE A 63 0.19 -7.43 8.41
N GLY A 64 -0.97 -8.01 8.09
CA GLY A 64 -1.70 -7.77 6.85
C GLY A 64 -1.07 -8.32 5.58
N PRO A 65 -1.68 -8.01 4.42
CA PRO A 65 -1.27 -8.57 3.13
C PRO A 65 0.07 -8.03 2.61
N LEU A 66 0.43 -6.81 3.02
CA LEU A 66 1.65 -6.15 2.58
C LEU A 66 2.82 -6.37 3.54
N ASN A 67 2.66 -7.26 4.53
CA ASN A 67 3.67 -7.56 5.54
C ASN A 67 4.20 -6.29 6.22
N GLU A 68 3.28 -5.45 6.72
CA GLU A 68 3.62 -4.23 7.44
C GLU A 68 4.37 -4.58 8.71
N ARG A 69 5.53 -3.93 8.92
CA ARG A 69 6.41 -4.20 10.05
C ARG A 69 6.00 -3.36 11.24
N LEU A 70 5.80 -4.02 12.38
CA LEU A 70 5.56 -3.40 13.67
C LEU A 70 6.64 -3.84 14.66
N ILE A 71 6.90 -2.99 15.66
CA ILE A 71 7.63 -3.40 16.85
C ILE A 71 6.60 -3.78 17.89
N CYS A 72 6.64 -5.04 18.31
CA CYS A 72 5.69 -5.62 19.24
C CYS A 72 6.37 -5.99 20.54
N LYS A 73 5.57 -6.06 21.61
CA LYS A 73 6.04 -6.49 22.91
C LYS A 73 4.99 -7.26 23.70
N ILE A 74 5.47 -8.18 24.52
CA ILE A 74 4.69 -8.86 25.54
C ILE A 74 5.29 -8.54 26.90
N LYS A 75 4.45 -8.47 27.93
CA LYS A 75 4.86 -8.21 29.31
C LYS A 75 4.43 -9.35 30.22
N CYS A 76 5.29 -9.71 31.17
CA CYS A 76 4.94 -10.63 32.25
C CYS A 76 4.31 -9.84 33.39
N ILE A 77 3.06 -10.16 33.74
CA ILE A 77 2.35 -9.56 34.88
C ILE A 77 1.75 -10.71 35.69
N ASP A 78 2.14 -10.82 36.96
CA ASP A 78 1.66 -11.86 37.89
C ASP A 78 1.77 -13.30 37.34
N GLY A 79 2.88 -13.61 36.67
CA GLY A 79 3.12 -14.93 36.08
C GLY A 79 2.41 -15.18 34.75
N ASN A 80 1.67 -14.21 34.21
CA ASN A 80 0.98 -14.31 32.91
C ASN A 80 1.59 -13.37 31.87
N TRP A 81 1.80 -13.86 30.65
CA TRP A 81 2.18 -13.02 29.51
C TRP A 81 0.95 -12.28 28.96
N VAL A 82 1.02 -10.95 28.92
CA VAL A 82 0.01 -10.08 28.30
C VAL A 82 0.55 -9.44 27.03
N GLY A 83 -0.30 -9.33 26.01
CA GLY A 83 0.02 -8.75 24.70
C GLY A 83 -0.44 -9.64 23.54
N PRO A 84 0.07 -9.43 22.31
CA PRO A 84 1.10 -8.45 21.95
C PRO A 84 0.56 -7.01 21.90
N LEU A 85 1.33 -6.07 22.45
CA LEU A 85 1.15 -4.64 22.22
C LEU A 85 2.15 -4.21 21.14
N CYS A 86 1.73 -3.44 20.15
CA CYS A 86 2.59 -3.07 19.03
C CYS A 86 2.57 -1.56 18.74
N SER A 87 3.63 -1.10 18.09
CA SER A 87 3.84 0.27 17.65
C SER A 87 4.51 0.29 16.29
N SER A 88 4.18 1.28 15.46
CA SER A 88 4.82 1.49 14.15
C SER A 88 6.27 2.00 14.28
N THR A 89 6.63 2.54 15.44
CA THR A 89 7.99 3.02 15.75
C THR A 89 8.51 2.42 17.06
N PRO A 90 9.83 2.25 17.24
CA PRO A 90 10.41 1.67 18.45
C PRO A 90 10.06 2.43 19.74
N ASP A 91 9.97 3.76 19.65
CA ASP A 91 9.68 4.68 20.77
C ASP A 91 8.21 5.11 20.83
N GLY A 92 7.37 4.57 19.93
CA GLY A 92 5.98 4.94 19.84
C GLY A 92 5.12 4.36 20.98
N ARG A 93 3.87 4.82 21.03
CA ARG A 93 2.89 4.31 21.99
C ARG A 93 2.45 2.90 21.57
N PHE A 94 2.81 1.91 22.38
CA PHE A 94 2.39 0.52 22.18
C PHE A 94 0.89 0.36 22.49
N GLN A 95 0.16 -0.21 21.53
CA GLN A 95 -1.29 -0.46 21.62
C GLN A 95 -1.62 -1.93 21.36
N PRO A 96 -2.72 -2.48 21.90
CA PRO A 96 -3.16 -3.83 21.58
C PRO A 96 -3.44 -3.99 20.08
N ILE A 97 -3.05 -5.13 19.52
CA ILE A 97 -3.51 -5.50 18.19
C ILE A 97 -4.97 -5.95 18.30
N LEU A 98 -5.85 -5.26 17.59
CA LEU A 98 -7.26 -5.63 17.45
C LEU A 98 -7.44 -6.70 16.37
N ARG A 99 -8.60 -7.36 16.38
CA ARG A 99 -8.88 -8.49 15.49
C ARG A 99 -8.79 -8.12 14.01
N GLU A 100 -8.21 -9.03 13.23
CA GLU A 100 -8.11 -8.91 11.78
C GLU A 100 -9.43 -9.32 11.10
N CYS A 101 -9.72 -8.71 9.96
CA CYS A 101 -10.89 -9.02 9.17
C CYS A 101 -10.50 -9.93 8.00
N LEU A 102 -11.20 -11.05 7.87
CA LEU A 102 -11.03 -11.97 6.77
C LEU A 102 -11.86 -11.52 5.56
N TYR A 103 -11.21 -11.26 4.43
CA TYR A 103 -11.89 -11.08 3.15
C TYR A 103 -12.01 -12.43 2.43
N ARG A 104 -13.24 -12.83 2.10
CA ARG A 104 -13.54 -13.99 1.25
C ARG A 104 -14.16 -13.50 -0.05
N GLN A 105 -13.72 -14.03 -1.19
CA GLN A 105 -14.29 -13.68 -2.49
C GLN A 105 -15.64 -14.40 -2.70
N VAL A 106 -16.68 -13.92 -2.02
CA VAL A 106 -18.04 -14.48 -2.10
C VAL A 106 -18.83 -13.87 -3.25
N GLN A 107 -18.57 -12.60 -3.60
CA GLN A 107 -19.30 -11.88 -4.65
C GLN A 107 -18.50 -11.86 -5.96
N PRO A 108 -18.95 -12.54 -7.03
CA PRO A 108 -18.17 -12.71 -8.25
C PRO A 108 -18.04 -11.43 -9.07
N LEU A 109 -18.96 -10.47 -8.93
CA LEU A 109 -18.95 -9.19 -9.67
C LEU A 109 -18.22 -8.07 -8.94
N LEU A 110 -17.87 -8.28 -7.66
CA LEU A 110 -17.17 -7.32 -6.84
C LEU A 110 -15.66 -7.52 -6.97
N ALA A 111 -14.92 -6.43 -7.17
CA ALA A 111 -13.47 -6.38 -7.10
C ALA A 111 -13.08 -5.49 -5.92
N ILE A 112 -12.13 -5.98 -5.12
CA ILE A 112 -11.60 -5.26 -3.97
C ILE A 112 -10.16 -4.84 -4.24
N SER A 113 -9.82 -3.63 -3.83
CA SER A 113 -8.48 -3.10 -3.87
C SER A 113 -8.03 -2.62 -2.50
N PHE A 114 -6.73 -2.75 -2.24
CA PHE A 114 -6.06 -2.26 -1.03
C PHE A 114 -4.74 -1.63 -1.43
N LYS A 115 -4.52 -0.37 -1.03
CA LYS A 115 -3.33 0.43 -1.40
C LYS A 115 -2.95 0.28 -2.89
N ASN A 116 -3.93 0.50 -3.78
CA ASN A 116 -3.80 0.43 -5.24
C ASN A 116 -3.43 -0.95 -5.81
N SER A 117 -3.58 -2.02 -5.02
CA SER A 117 -3.38 -3.41 -5.47
C SER A 117 -4.70 -4.17 -5.46
N SER A 118 -4.96 -4.98 -6.49
CA SER A 118 -6.13 -5.86 -6.53
C SER A 118 -5.99 -7.02 -5.55
N ILE A 119 -7.10 -7.39 -4.90
CA ILE A 119 -7.17 -8.51 -3.96
C ILE A 119 -8.03 -9.61 -4.59
N GLU A 120 -7.37 -10.67 -5.03
CA GLU A 120 -7.99 -11.77 -5.80
C GLU A 120 -8.16 -13.05 -4.99
N LYS A 121 -7.58 -13.10 -3.78
CA LYS A 121 -7.57 -14.29 -2.93
C LYS A 121 -8.03 -13.94 -1.53
N GLU A 122 -8.43 -14.98 -0.81
CA GLU A 122 -8.73 -14.87 0.61
C GLU A 122 -7.54 -14.28 1.38
N THR A 123 -7.80 -13.22 2.13
CA THR A 123 -6.76 -12.35 2.69
C THR A 123 -7.21 -11.79 4.04
N ASN A 124 -6.33 -11.82 5.03
CA ASN A 124 -6.54 -11.17 6.32
C ASN A 124 -6.05 -9.72 6.30
N PHE A 125 -6.89 -8.81 6.78
CA PHE A 125 -6.59 -7.38 6.86
C PHE A 125 -6.50 -6.93 8.32
N PRO A 126 -5.47 -6.16 8.70
CA PRO A 126 -5.37 -5.60 10.03
C PRO A 126 -6.56 -4.70 10.35
N HIS A 127 -6.86 -4.56 11.63
CA HIS A 127 -7.76 -3.51 12.09
C HIS A 127 -7.36 -2.13 11.52
N ALA A 128 -8.37 -1.30 11.25
CA ALA A 128 -8.29 0.00 10.61
C ALA A 128 -7.86 -0.01 9.14
N SER A 129 -7.61 -1.19 8.55
CA SER A 129 -7.46 -1.32 7.09
C SER A 129 -8.70 -0.80 6.39
N VAL A 130 -8.48 -0.03 5.33
CA VAL A 130 -9.53 0.46 4.45
C VAL A 130 -9.33 -0.17 3.08
N VAL A 131 -10.36 -0.86 2.60
CA VAL A 131 -10.41 -1.44 1.26
C VAL A 131 -11.44 -0.71 0.43
N THR A 132 -11.19 -0.63 -0.87
CA THR A 132 -12.12 -0.02 -1.82
C THR A 132 -12.73 -1.11 -2.69
N ALA A 133 -14.06 -1.18 -2.67
CA ALA A 133 -14.86 -2.08 -3.49
C ALA A 133 -15.34 -1.38 -4.76
N ARG A 134 -15.39 -2.14 -5.85
CA ARG A 134 -15.95 -1.69 -7.12
C ARG A 134 -16.58 -2.85 -7.87
N CYS A 135 -17.36 -2.54 -8.88
CA CYS A 135 -17.76 -3.55 -9.85
C CYS A 135 -16.60 -3.88 -10.81
N LYS A 136 -16.47 -5.16 -11.16
CA LYS A 136 -15.36 -5.67 -11.99
C LYS A 136 -15.32 -5.02 -13.37
N HIS A 137 -16.48 -4.90 -14.00
CA HIS A 137 -16.62 -4.37 -15.34
C HIS A 137 -16.96 -2.89 -15.28
N PHE A 138 -16.08 -2.04 -15.84
CA PHE A 138 -16.24 -0.60 -15.84
C PHE A 138 -17.57 -0.18 -16.46
N GLY A 139 -18.40 0.51 -15.69
CA GLY A 139 -19.68 1.10 -16.12
C GLY A 139 -20.79 0.13 -16.55
N LEU A 140 -20.54 -1.19 -16.65
CA LEU A 140 -21.55 -2.23 -16.94
C LEU A 140 -22.37 -2.68 -15.72
N TYR A 141 -21.90 -2.34 -14.53
CA TYR A 141 -22.61 -2.58 -13.28
C TYR A 141 -22.48 -1.34 -12.41
N LYS A 142 -23.57 -0.98 -11.74
CA LYS A 142 -23.58 0.13 -10.77
C LYS A 142 -23.35 -0.43 -9.37
N ILE A 143 -22.47 0.21 -8.62
CA ILE A 143 -22.28 -0.12 -7.21
C ILE A 143 -23.44 0.44 -6.38
N LYS A 144 -24.02 -0.40 -5.51
CA LYS A 144 -25.09 -0.05 -4.58
C LYS A 144 -24.60 -0.26 -3.16
N GLY A 145 -24.50 0.83 -2.41
CA GLY A 145 -23.90 0.86 -1.07
C GLY A 145 -22.60 1.65 -1.06
N GLU A 146 -21.94 1.70 0.10
CA GLU A 146 -20.66 2.37 0.24
C GLU A 146 -19.53 1.55 -0.39
N ASN A 147 -18.65 2.23 -1.13
CA ASN A 147 -17.53 1.60 -1.80
C ASN A 147 -16.27 1.51 -0.93
N THR A 148 -16.27 2.13 0.25
CA THR A 148 -15.12 2.19 1.15
C THR A 148 -15.48 1.41 2.40
N ILE A 149 -14.78 0.29 2.63
CA ILE A 149 -15.05 -0.63 3.72
C ILE A 149 -13.85 -0.66 4.66
N ARG A 150 -14.11 -0.55 5.96
CA ARG A 150 -13.11 -0.53 7.01
C ARG A 150 -13.18 -1.81 7.83
N CYS A 151 -12.01 -2.33 8.20
CA CYS A 151 -11.91 -3.40 9.18
C CYS A 151 -11.95 -2.82 10.61
N GLU A 152 -12.99 -3.15 11.36
CA GLU A 152 -13.25 -2.69 12.72
C GLU A 152 -13.29 -3.90 13.66
N ASN A 153 -12.19 -4.13 14.39
CA ASN A 153 -12.02 -5.21 15.35
C ASN A 153 -12.59 -6.58 14.89
N GLY A 154 -12.21 -7.01 13.68
CA GLY A 154 -12.62 -8.31 13.12
C GLY A 154 -13.90 -8.29 12.29
N GLU A 155 -14.61 -7.15 12.24
CA GLU A 155 -15.82 -6.96 11.45
C GLU A 155 -15.60 -5.95 10.32
N TRP A 156 -16.20 -6.21 9.15
CA TRP A 156 -16.17 -5.28 8.03
C TRP A 156 -17.34 -4.30 8.12
N THR A 157 -17.03 -3.01 8.18
CA THR A 157 -18.01 -1.93 8.30
C THR A 157 -17.80 -0.87 7.21
N PRO A 158 -18.84 -0.48 6.44
CA PRO A 158 -20.17 -1.07 6.40
C PRO A 158 -20.17 -2.45 5.71
N LYS A 159 -21.34 -3.08 5.61
CA LYS A 159 -21.51 -4.34 4.85
C LYS A 159 -21.12 -4.16 3.39
N TRP A 160 -20.62 -5.24 2.78
CA TRP A 160 -20.19 -5.25 1.39
C TRP A 160 -21.28 -4.75 0.42
N PRO A 161 -20.94 -3.84 -0.51
CA PRO A 161 -21.88 -3.33 -1.49
C PRO A 161 -22.23 -4.40 -2.54
N GLU A 162 -23.28 -4.12 -3.31
CA GLU A 162 -23.75 -4.99 -4.40
C GLU A 162 -23.50 -4.34 -5.76
N CYS A 163 -23.24 -5.15 -6.79
CA CYS A 163 -23.15 -4.70 -8.17
C CYS A 163 -24.44 -5.02 -8.93
N VAL A 164 -25.24 -3.99 -9.22
CA VAL A 164 -26.50 -4.14 -9.96
C VAL A 164 -26.28 -3.99 -11.46
N PRO A 165 -26.93 -4.82 -12.29
CA PRO A 165 -26.77 -4.76 -13.75
C PRO A 165 -27.32 -3.44 -14.33
N THR A 166 -26.67 -2.94 -15.38
CA THR A 166 -27.09 -1.71 -16.07
C THR A 166 -27.89 -2.02 -17.35
N SER A 167 -28.30 -0.97 -18.06
CA SER A 167 -29.11 -1.03 -19.28
C SER A 167 -28.62 -2.02 -20.33
N VAL A 168 -27.31 -2.10 -20.62
CA VAL A 168 -26.78 -3.02 -21.63
C VAL A 168 -26.85 -4.47 -21.14
N ILE A 169 -26.56 -4.73 -19.86
CA ILE A 169 -26.62 -6.07 -19.27
C ILE A 169 -28.05 -6.60 -19.22
N THR A 170 -29.02 -5.71 -18.98
CA THR A 170 -30.45 -6.03 -18.93
C THR A 170 -31.12 -5.98 -20.31
N ASN A 171 -30.38 -5.76 -21.40
CA ASN A 171 -30.92 -5.55 -22.74
C ASN A 171 -31.99 -4.45 -22.81
N PHE A 172 -31.75 -3.36 -22.09
CA PHE A 172 -32.62 -2.19 -21.96
C PHE A 172 -34.02 -2.51 -21.42
N THR A 173 -34.14 -3.59 -20.65
CA THR A 173 -35.40 -3.99 -20.01
C THR A 173 -35.43 -3.57 -18.54
N GLY A 174 -36.62 -3.19 -18.08
CA GLY A 174 -36.85 -2.79 -16.70
C GLY A 174 -36.19 -1.46 -16.31
N ASP A 175 -36.11 -1.26 -15.00
CA ASP A 175 -35.73 0.00 -14.34
C ASP A 175 -34.22 0.04 -14.02
N ALA A 176 -33.40 -0.26 -15.03
CA ALA A 176 -31.96 -0.44 -14.86
C ALA A 176 -31.18 0.88 -14.98
N PRO A 177 -30.13 1.12 -14.17
CA PRO A 177 -29.24 2.25 -14.36
C PRO A 177 -28.59 2.28 -15.74
N PRO A 178 -28.28 3.47 -16.31
CA PRO A 178 -27.62 3.55 -17.60
C PRO A 178 -26.21 2.95 -17.55
N THR A 179 -25.82 2.31 -18.65
CA THR A 179 -24.44 1.81 -18.83
C THR A 179 -23.55 2.95 -19.28
N ILE A 180 -22.34 3.02 -18.75
CA ILE A 180 -21.33 3.97 -19.23
C ILE A 180 -20.18 3.18 -19.85
N THR A 181 -19.86 3.45 -21.10
CA THR A 181 -18.68 2.90 -21.78
C THR A 181 -17.73 4.03 -22.18
N TYR A 182 -16.47 3.68 -22.48
CA TYR A 182 -15.50 4.65 -22.96
C TYR A 182 -14.77 4.11 -24.20
N THR A 183 -14.42 5.02 -25.11
CA THR A 183 -13.58 4.74 -26.27
C THR A 183 -12.45 5.76 -26.34
N VAL A 184 -11.22 5.28 -26.47
CA VAL A 184 -10.04 6.14 -26.68
C VAL A 184 -9.89 6.38 -28.18
N VAL A 185 -10.13 7.62 -28.63
CA VAL A 185 -9.99 7.99 -30.04
C VAL A 185 -8.52 8.22 -30.39
N SER A 186 -7.79 8.89 -29.49
CA SER A 186 -6.35 9.15 -29.62
C SER A 186 -5.74 9.28 -28.23
N GLY A 187 -4.56 8.70 -27.99
CA GLY A 187 -3.89 8.74 -26.68
C GLY A 187 -3.98 7.39 -25.95
N SER A 188 -4.09 7.41 -24.63
CA SER A 188 -4.15 6.17 -23.82
C SER A 188 -4.97 6.35 -22.55
N ALA A 189 -5.61 5.25 -22.12
CA ALA A 189 -6.33 5.17 -20.87
C ALA A 189 -6.29 3.75 -20.30
N VAL A 190 -6.38 3.64 -18.97
CA VAL A 190 -6.37 2.37 -18.23
C VAL A 190 -7.29 2.46 -17.02
N VAL A 191 -8.02 1.39 -16.71
CA VAL A 191 -8.82 1.29 -15.49
C VAL A 191 -7.94 0.76 -14.36
N GLU A 192 -7.78 1.52 -13.28
CA GLU A 192 -6.98 1.09 -12.12
C GLU A 192 -7.72 0.04 -11.26
N PRO A 193 -7.01 -0.66 -10.35
CA PRO A 193 -7.64 -1.55 -9.38
C PRO A 193 -8.73 -0.89 -8.52
N SER A 194 -8.62 0.43 -8.26
CA SER A 194 -9.62 1.24 -7.57
C SER A 194 -10.93 1.42 -8.36
N GLY A 195 -10.88 1.27 -9.69
CA GLY A 195 -12.02 1.44 -10.61
C GLY A 195 -12.02 2.77 -11.36
N ASP A 196 -11.13 3.68 -10.99
CA ASP A 196 -10.96 4.95 -11.67
C ASP A 196 -10.36 4.74 -13.07
N LEU A 197 -10.85 5.49 -14.05
CA LEU A 197 -10.28 5.54 -15.39
C LEU A 197 -9.14 6.56 -15.40
N TYR A 198 -7.92 6.07 -15.48
CA TYR A 198 -6.73 6.90 -15.63
C TYR A 198 -6.46 7.19 -17.09
N VAL A 199 -6.38 8.47 -17.43
CA VAL A 199 -6.28 8.95 -18.82
C VAL A 199 -5.02 9.77 -18.98
N HIS A 200 -4.27 9.53 -20.06
CA HIS A 200 -3.08 10.32 -20.37
C HIS A 200 -3.46 11.74 -20.82
N VAL A 201 -2.62 12.74 -20.52
CA VAL A 201 -2.78 14.10 -21.06
C VAL A 201 -2.85 14.10 -22.59
N ASP A 202 -3.56 15.08 -23.17
CA ASP A 202 -3.80 15.22 -24.61
C ASP A 202 -4.54 14.05 -25.29
N THR A 203 -5.09 13.13 -24.49
CA THR A 203 -6.00 12.08 -25.00
C THR A 203 -7.31 12.71 -25.47
N THR A 204 -7.94 12.10 -26.48
CA THR A 204 -9.33 12.34 -26.85
C THR A 204 -10.15 11.12 -26.46
N LEU A 205 -11.08 11.30 -25.53
CA LEU A 205 -11.93 10.25 -24.97
C LEU A 205 -13.39 10.48 -25.37
N ARG A 206 -14.08 9.42 -25.77
CA ARG A 206 -15.55 9.41 -25.88
C ARG A 206 -16.11 8.63 -24.71
N LEU A 207 -17.05 9.23 -23.98
CA LEU A 207 -17.87 8.55 -22.98
C LEU A 207 -19.26 8.38 -23.55
N ASP A 208 -19.75 7.16 -23.59
CA ASP A 208 -21.08 6.85 -24.11
C ASP A 208 -22.00 6.44 -22.96
N CYS A 209 -23.09 7.18 -22.82
CA CYS A 209 -24.19 6.80 -21.96
C CYS A 209 -25.19 5.99 -22.77
N MET A 210 -25.36 4.72 -22.38
CA MET A 210 -26.18 3.78 -23.12
C MET A 210 -27.62 3.79 -22.62
N THR A 211 -28.52 4.32 -23.43
CA THR A 211 -29.97 4.32 -23.19
C THR A 211 -30.71 4.31 -24.52
N LEU A 212 -31.93 3.79 -24.54
CA LEU A 212 -32.75 3.83 -25.74
C LEU A 212 -33.19 5.27 -26.04
N LYS A 213 -32.88 5.74 -27.25
CA LYS A 213 -33.28 7.06 -27.74
C LYS A 213 -34.80 7.25 -27.78
N SER A 214 -35.55 6.17 -27.99
CA SER A 214 -37.01 6.17 -27.95
C SER A 214 -37.60 6.51 -26.57
N LEU A 215 -36.83 6.34 -25.50
CA LEU A 215 -37.24 6.67 -24.12
C LEU A 215 -36.94 8.13 -23.75
N GLY A 216 -36.20 8.85 -24.59
CA GLY A 216 -35.81 10.24 -24.38
C GLY A 216 -34.30 10.46 -24.37
N THR A 217 -33.90 11.71 -24.17
CA THR A 217 -32.49 12.13 -24.14
C THR A 217 -31.95 12.09 -22.71
N PRO A 218 -30.88 11.33 -22.43
CA PRO A 218 -30.24 11.33 -21.12
C PRO A 218 -29.44 12.62 -20.89
N GLU A 219 -29.01 12.83 -19.66
CA GLU A 219 -28.23 13.99 -19.23
C GLU A 219 -26.85 13.57 -18.72
N TRP A 220 -25.82 14.32 -19.10
CA TRP A 220 -24.48 14.23 -18.52
C TRP A 220 -24.25 15.36 -17.53
N THR A 221 -23.79 15.02 -16.33
CA THR A 221 -23.38 15.99 -15.31
C THR A 221 -22.01 15.63 -14.73
N TRP A 222 -21.28 16.64 -14.25
CA TRP A 222 -19.96 16.49 -13.64
C TRP A 222 -19.77 17.53 -12.52
N THR A 223 -18.84 17.29 -11.60
CA THR A 223 -18.73 18.06 -10.34
C THR A 223 -18.14 19.47 -10.56
N GLN A 224 -17.23 19.64 -11.52
CA GLN A 224 -16.57 20.90 -11.84
C GLN A 224 -17.11 21.46 -13.17
N GLY A 225 -18.24 22.16 -13.10
CA GLY A 225 -18.97 22.73 -14.25
C GLY A 225 -18.27 23.87 -15.02
N MET A 226 -16.93 23.87 -15.13
CA MET A 226 -16.18 24.97 -15.76
C MET A 226 -15.98 24.83 -17.28
N ASP A 227 -16.08 23.62 -17.85
CA ASP A 227 -15.92 23.39 -19.29
C ASP A 227 -17.26 23.05 -19.95
N GLN A 228 -17.58 23.72 -21.07
CA GLN A 228 -18.76 23.41 -21.89
C GLN A 228 -18.46 22.20 -22.77
N HIS A 229 -18.69 21.00 -22.24
CA HIS A 229 -18.66 19.79 -23.06
C HIS A 229 -20.00 19.59 -23.76
N ILE A 230 -19.96 19.28 -25.06
CA ILE A 230 -21.15 19.00 -25.85
C ILE A 230 -21.40 17.49 -25.82
N ALA A 231 -22.62 17.12 -25.45
CA ALA A 231 -23.11 15.75 -25.56
C ALA A 231 -24.15 15.65 -26.68
N ALA A 232 -24.09 14.57 -27.46
CA ALA A 232 -25.02 14.34 -28.57
C ALA A 232 -25.18 12.83 -28.84
N TRP A 233 -26.26 12.46 -29.52
CA TRP A 233 -26.43 11.08 -30.01
C TRP A 233 -25.32 10.72 -31.00
N SER A 234 -24.82 9.48 -30.91
CA SER A 234 -23.83 8.97 -31.85
C SER A 234 -24.37 9.01 -33.28
N THR A 235 -23.49 9.30 -34.23
CA THR A 235 -23.78 9.26 -35.68
C THR A 235 -23.34 7.95 -36.31
N ASP A 236 -22.65 7.10 -35.56
CA ASP A 236 -22.05 5.86 -36.04
C ASP A 236 -23.14 4.79 -36.22
N GLU A 237 -23.09 4.01 -37.31
CA GLU A 237 -24.11 2.99 -37.59
C GLU A 237 -24.14 1.91 -36.49
N GLY A 238 -25.34 1.51 -36.07
CA GLY A 238 -25.54 0.61 -34.93
C GLY A 238 -25.56 1.30 -33.56
N GLU A 239 -25.08 2.55 -33.45
CA GLU A 239 -25.02 3.29 -32.19
C GLU A 239 -26.05 4.42 -32.08
N LYS A 240 -26.64 4.84 -33.21
CA LYS A 240 -27.51 6.03 -33.34
C LYS A 240 -28.69 6.09 -32.38
N ASP A 241 -29.18 4.94 -31.95
CA ASP A 241 -30.38 4.79 -31.13
C ASP A 241 -30.08 4.42 -29.67
N THR A 242 -28.80 4.23 -29.33
CA THR A 242 -28.40 3.71 -28.01
C THR A 242 -27.30 4.51 -27.32
N HIS A 243 -26.43 5.19 -28.06
CA HIS A 243 -25.26 5.87 -27.49
C HIS A 243 -25.46 7.39 -27.45
N PHE A 244 -25.57 7.94 -26.24
CA PHE A 244 -25.51 9.39 -26.02
C PHE A 244 -24.10 9.79 -25.55
N ARG A 245 -23.35 10.40 -26.47
CA ARG A 245 -21.91 10.54 -26.42
C ARG A 245 -21.49 11.90 -25.89
N LEU A 246 -20.59 11.88 -24.91
CA LEU A 246 -19.82 13.03 -24.43
C LEU A 246 -18.38 12.91 -24.97
N THR A 247 -17.90 13.93 -25.68
CA THR A 247 -16.52 13.94 -26.22
C THR A 247 -15.63 14.87 -25.41
N LEU A 248 -14.59 14.31 -24.81
CA LEU A 248 -13.58 15.01 -24.03
C LEU A 248 -12.28 15.06 -24.83
N SER A 249 -12.01 16.21 -25.44
CA SER A 249 -10.84 16.42 -26.31
C SER A 249 -9.73 17.12 -25.53
N LYS A 250 -8.46 16.84 -25.88
CA LYS A 250 -7.29 17.47 -25.26
C LYS A 250 -7.33 17.35 -23.73
N MET A 251 -7.47 16.11 -23.25
CA MET A 251 -7.59 15.81 -21.83
C MET A 251 -6.47 16.45 -21.01
N SER A 252 -6.86 17.09 -19.91
CA SER A 252 -5.97 17.84 -19.02
C SER A 252 -6.38 17.62 -17.57
N ALA A 253 -5.58 18.07 -16.61
CA ALA A 253 -5.89 17.92 -15.18
C ALA A 253 -7.30 18.41 -14.79
N ARG A 254 -7.84 19.42 -15.49
CA ARG A 254 -9.18 19.97 -15.28
C ARG A 254 -10.32 18.99 -15.60
N HIS A 255 -10.08 18.05 -16.51
CA HIS A 255 -11.03 17.02 -16.87
C HIS A 255 -11.08 15.87 -15.84
N SER A 256 -10.26 15.92 -14.79
CA SER A 256 -10.28 14.91 -13.72
C SER A 256 -11.48 15.13 -12.82
N ASP A 257 -12.54 14.37 -13.04
CA ASP A 257 -13.82 14.56 -12.37
C ASP A 257 -14.63 13.26 -12.28
N THR A 258 -15.75 13.32 -11.58
CA THR A 258 -16.81 12.33 -11.56
C THR A 258 -17.85 12.69 -12.62
N TYR A 259 -18.00 11.83 -13.61
CA TYR A 259 -18.97 11.99 -14.70
C TYR A 259 -20.18 11.10 -14.40
N THR A 260 -21.35 11.71 -14.36
CA THR A 260 -22.61 11.06 -14.06
C THR A 260 -23.51 11.10 -15.30
N CYS A 261 -24.00 9.94 -15.72
CA CYS A 261 -25.10 9.90 -16.68
C CYS A 261 -26.42 9.64 -15.95
N THR A 262 -27.42 10.45 -16.26
CA THR A 262 -28.81 10.28 -15.82
C THR A 262 -29.66 9.87 -17.02
N SER A 263 -30.24 8.68 -16.96
CA SER A 263 -31.22 8.20 -17.94
C SER A 263 -32.53 9.02 -17.87
N PRO A 264 -33.35 9.05 -18.94
CA PRO A 264 -34.65 9.72 -18.93
C PRO A 264 -35.60 9.23 -17.82
N GLY A 265 -35.46 7.97 -17.39
CA GLY A 265 -36.22 7.40 -16.26
C GLY A 265 -35.73 7.86 -14.89
N GLY A 266 -34.69 8.68 -14.80
CA GLY A 266 -34.14 9.21 -13.54
C GLY A 266 -33.07 8.34 -12.89
N HIS A 267 -32.74 7.17 -13.45
CA HIS A 267 -31.62 6.36 -12.94
C HIS A 267 -30.29 6.95 -13.36
N THR A 268 -29.34 6.87 -12.44
CA THR A 268 -28.00 7.41 -12.64
C THR A 268 -26.93 6.33 -12.62
N ASN A 269 -25.82 6.54 -13.30
CA ASN A 269 -24.58 5.80 -13.12
C ASN A 269 -23.40 6.75 -13.21
N THR A 270 -22.29 6.42 -12.53
CA THR A 270 -21.18 7.34 -12.33
C THR A 270 -19.84 6.67 -12.59
N VAL A 271 -18.93 7.39 -13.24
CA VAL A 271 -17.54 6.97 -13.44
C VAL A 271 -16.59 8.09 -13.05
N VAL A 272 -15.41 7.73 -12.54
CA VAL A 272 -14.39 8.69 -12.13
C VAL A 272 -13.25 8.66 -13.14
N ILE A 273 -12.86 9.84 -13.62
CA ILE A 273 -11.70 10.00 -14.51
C ILE A 273 -10.60 10.75 -13.77
N LYS A 274 -9.36 10.24 -13.89
CA LYS A 274 -8.14 10.87 -13.37
C LYS A 274 -7.18 11.10 -14.52
N VAL A 275 -6.91 12.37 -14.84
CA VAL A 275 -5.95 12.73 -15.88
C VAL A 275 -4.57 12.89 -15.27
N ARG A 276 -3.58 12.18 -15.84
CA ARG A 276 -2.18 12.23 -15.43
C ARG A 276 -1.28 12.17 -16.64
N GLN A 277 -0.10 12.77 -16.53
CA GLN A 277 0.96 12.53 -17.51
C GLN A 277 1.72 11.27 -17.08
N PHE A 278 1.76 10.27 -17.96
CA PHE A 278 2.56 9.08 -17.71
C PHE A 278 3.94 9.35 -18.27
N ALA A 279 4.98 9.28 -17.43
CA ALA A 279 6.32 9.12 -17.96
C ALA A 279 6.32 7.76 -18.67
N HIS A 280 6.65 7.74 -19.97
CA HIS A 280 6.80 6.50 -20.71
C HIS A 280 8.01 5.76 -20.12
N GLN A 281 7.77 4.97 -19.08
CA GLN A 281 8.79 4.12 -18.52
C GLN A 281 8.96 2.99 -19.51
N SER A 282 9.92 3.16 -20.41
CA SER A 282 10.36 2.10 -21.30
C SER A 282 10.55 0.85 -20.46
N CYS A 283 9.73 -0.18 -20.70
CA CYS A 283 9.97 -1.51 -20.17
C CYS A 283 11.31 -1.95 -20.73
N ARG A 284 12.39 -1.67 -19.99
CA ARG A 284 13.71 -2.22 -20.27
C ARG A 284 13.61 -3.70 -19.91
N HIS A 285 13.15 -4.50 -20.87
CA HIS A 285 13.32 -5.94 -20.80
C HIS A 285 14.81 -6.18 -20.57
N HIS A 286 15.16 -6.74 -19.41
CA HIS A 286 16.47 -7.34 -19.18
C HIS A 286 16.60 -8.51 -20.15
N LEU A 287 17.09 -8.24 -21.35
CA LEU A 287 17.72 -9.24 -22.21
C LEU A 287 19.22 -9.19 -21.92
N ASP A 288 19.60 -9.56 -20.71
CA ASP A 288 20.95 -10.04 -20.45
C ASP A 288 20.90 -11.56 -20.51
N PHE A 289 21.33 -12.11 -21.65
CA PHE A 289 22.29 -13.20 -21.77
C PHE A 289 22.28 -13.70 -23.22
N ALA A 290 23.30 -13.27 -23.98
CA ALA A 290 24.02 -14.03 -25.02
C ALA A 290 24.44 -13.11 -26.17
N SER A 291 25.68 -12.59 -26.11
CA SER A 291 26.56 -12.58 -27.27
C SER A 291 27.99 -12.25 -26.84
N SER A 292 28.70 -13.29 -26.41
CA SER A 292 30.12 -13.43 -26.73
C SER A 292 30.24 -13.57 -28.25
N LEU A 293 31.34 -13.05 -28.81
CA LEU A 293 31.73 -13.00 -30.24
C LEU A 293 31.34 -11.70 -30.97
N ARG A 294 32.20 -10.67 -30.83
CA ARG A 294 32.47 -9.78 -31.97
C ARG A 294 33.82 -10.14 -32.57
N ALA A 295 33.74 -10.65 -33.79
CA ALA A 295 34.81 -10.76 -34.75
C ALA A 295 35.49 -9.40 -34.94
N ARG A 296 36.82 -9.41 -34.93
CA ARG A 296 37.64 -8.24 -35.28
C ARG A 296 37.79 -8.18 -36.79
N SER A 297 37.45 -7.03 -37.36
CA SER A 297 37.97 -6.58 -38.64
C SER A 297 37.95 -5.06 -38.66
N TRP A 298 39.11 -4.41 -38.74
CA TRP A 298 39.62 -3.96 -40.05
C TRP A 298 40.96 -3.20 -39.96
N ALA A 299 41.70 -3.41 -41.06
CA ALA A 299 42.53 -2.46 -41.80
C ALA A 299 43.81 -1.88 -41.17
N THR A 300 44.91 -2.44 -41.66
CA THR A 300 46.27 -1.89 -41.80
C THR A 300 46.34 -0.47 -42.37
N ARG A 301 47.26 0.36 -41.85
CA ARG A 301 48.36 0.95 -42.66
C ARG A 301 49.50 1.61 -41.85
N HIS A 302 50.71 1.14 -42.18
CA HIS A 302 52.03 1.78 -42.34
C HIS A 302 52.67 2.72 -41.28
N THR A 303 53.76 2.17 -40.72
CA THR A 303 55.14 2.71 -40.55
C THR A 303 55.39 4.04 -39.83
N SER A 304 56.09 3.98 -38.69
CA SER A 304 57.50 4.41 -38.54
C SER A 304 58.00 4.18 -37.09
N ALA A 305 59.33 4.14 -36.95
CA ALA A 305 60.12 3.60 -35.85
C ALA A 305 60.28 4.53 -34.63
N ALA A 306 60.51 3.96 -33.44
CA ALA A 306 61.57 4.34 -32.47
C ALA A 306 61.37 3.64 -31.10
N SER A 307 62.46 3.09 -30.56
CA SER A 307 62.73 2.78 -29.13
C SER A 307 63.54 3.96 -28.52
N PRO A 308 63.98 4.02 -27.23
CA PRO A 308 63.78 3.13 -26.06
C PRO A 308 63.53 3.88 -24.70
N ASP A 309 63.49 3.11 -23.58
CA ASP A 309 63.73 3.45 -22.14
C ASP A 309 62.80 4.49 -21.45
N THR A 310 62.43 4.49 -20.16
CA THR A 310 63.15 4.17 -18.91
C THR A 310 62.19 3.98 -17.71
N THR A 311 62.69 3.29 -16.69
CA THR A 311 62.21 3.07 -15.30
C THR A 311 61.68 4.28 -14.50
N SER A 312 60.69 4.07 -13.61
CA SER A 312 60.78 4.52 -12.20
C SER A 312 59.76 3.82 -11.28
N ALA A 313 60.19 3.53 -10.06
CA ALA A 313 59.47 2.83 -9.00
C ALA A 313 58.88 3.82 -7.98
N ALA A 314 57.70 3.51 -7.43
CA ALA A 314 57.24 4.05 -6.15
C ALA A 314 56.22 3.10 -5.47
N ARG A 315 56.60 2.56 -4.32
CA ARG A 315 55.74 2.17 -3.17
C ARG A 315 56.08 3.17 -2.03
N PRO A 316 55.40 3.22 -0.87
CA PRO A 316 54.23 2.47 -0.37
C PRO A 316 53.14 3.37 0.27
N CYS A 317 51.99 2.80 0.64
CA CYS A 317 51.23 3.28 1.82
C CYS A 317 50.54 2.10 2.52
N SER A 318 50.55 2.20 3.85
CA SER A 318 50.47 1.13 4.83
C SER A 318 49.07 0.60 5.12
N LEU A 319 49.02 -0.67 5.55
CA LEU A 319 47.88 -1.31 6.19
C LEU A 319 47.55 -0.66 7.54
N VAL A 320 46.28 -0.37 7.77
CA VAL A 320 45.69 -0.19 9.11
C VAL A 320 44.71 -1.34 9.34
N TRP A 321 44.94 -2.08 10.43
CA TRP A 321 44.03 -3.09 10.95
C TRP A 321 42.84 -2.41 11.63
N GLY A 322 41.62 -2.71 11.16
CA GLY A 322 40.37 -2.36 11.81
C GLY A 322 39.56 -3.63 12.07
N MET A 323 39.23 -3.89 13.33
CA MET A 323 38.40 -5.02 13.77
C MET A 323 37.02 -4.96 13.12
N VAL A 324 36.67 -6.00 12.36
CA VAL A 324 35.32 -6.21 11.83
C VAL A 324 34.45 -6.76 12.96
N VAL A 325 33.55 -5.94 13.49
CA VAL A 325 32.44 -6.41 14.32
C VAL A 325 31.44 -7.08 13.37
N GLY A 326 31.31 -8.40 13.49
CA GLY A 326 30.40 -9.21 12.67
C GLY A 326 28.92 -8.85 12.89
N PRO A 327 28.04 -9.17 11.93
CA PRO A 327 26.66 -8.75 11.94
C PRO A 327 25.85 -9.44 13.05
N VAL A 328 25.10 -8.64 13.81
CA VAL A 328 24.05 -9.09 14.72
C VAL A 328 23.02 -9.89 13.92
N SER A 329 22.78 -11.13 14.33
CA SER A 329 21.75 -12.00 13.74
C SER A 329 20.38 -11.31 13.80
N PRO A 330 19.60 -11.28 12.70
CA PRO A 330 18.28 -10.68 12.73
C PRO A 330 17.36 -11.51 13.62
N LEU A 331 16.68 -10.85 14.57
CA LEU A 331 15.64 -11.46 15.40
C LEU A 331 14.59 -12.16 14.51
N PRO A 332 14.05 -13.32 14.94
CA PRO A 332 13.00 -14.01 14.21
C PRO A 332 11.78 -13.09 14.06
N VAL A 333 11.28 -13.01 12.84
CA VAL A 333 10.10 -12.20 12.50
C VAL A 333 8.86 -13.06 12.70
N LEU A 334 7.98 -12.66 13.61
CA LEU A 334 6.74 -13.39 13.92
C LEU A 334 5.57 -12.80 13.12
N ARG A 335 4.75 -13.67 12.54
CA ARG A 335 3.47 -13.27 11.94
C ARG A 335 2.42 -13.32 13.03
N LEU A 336 1.87 -12.17 13.38
CA LEU A 336 0.89 -12.07 14.45
C LEU A 336 -0.50 -12.25 13.87
N LEU A 337 -1.16 -13.37 14.23
CA LEU A 337 -2.58 -13.55 14.04
C LEU A 337 -3.27 -13.08 15.33
N ALA A 338 -4.26 -12.20 15.21
CA ALA A 338 -5.05 -11.81 16.37
C ALA A 338 -5.84 -13.03 16.90
N PRO A 339 -6.01 -13.17 18.23
CA PRO A 339 -6.77 -14.28 18.79
C PRO A 339 -8.25 -14.22 18.36
N HIS A 340 -8.80 -15.39 18.02
CA HIS A 340 -10.18 -15.62 17.54
C HIS A 340 -11.27 -15.06 18.46
#